data_AF-K1LT48-F1
#
_entry.id   AF-K1LT48-F1
#
_cell.length_a   1.000
_cell.length_b   1.000
_cell.length_c   1.000
_cell.angle_alpha   90.00
_cell.angle_beta   90.00
_cell.angle_gamma   90.00
#
_symmetry.space_group_name_H-M   'P 1'
#
loop_
_entity.id
_entity.type
_entity.pdbx_description
1 polymer ?
#
loop_
_entity_poly.entity_id
_entity_poly.type
_entity_poly.pdbx_seq_one_letter_code
_entity_poly.pdbx_strand_id
1 'polypeptide(L)'
;MLGCLQLKRIKKLLESGENFAFETTLSTRSYLQFVERAKELNYQVTCLFFWLDSDDLAVSRVARRVKEGGHHIPEDVIRRRYKSGLENFFRLFLPKVDNWLFVNNSGDTYEIVAEGGVNGVTINNREIWEGLKQTHYGD
;
A
#
# COMPACT_ATOMS: atom_id res chain seq x y z
N MET A 1 -19.33 2.61 -3.94
CA MET A 1 -19.51 3.78 -4.81
C MET A 1 -18.31 4.74 -4.82
N LEU A 2 -17.57 4.94 -3.72
CA LEU A 2 -16.38 5.83 -3.70
C LEU A 2 -15.21 5.37 -4.60
N GLY A 3 -14.96 4.07 -4.73
CA GLY A 3 -13.79 3.54 -5.47
C GLY A 3 -13.77 3.95 -6.95
N CYS A 4 -14.90 3.88 -7.65
CA CYS A 4 -14.96 4.23 -9.08
C CYS A 4 -14.65 5.71 -9.37
N LEU A 5 -14.99 6.61 -8.45
CA LEU A 5 -14.73 8.04 -8.61
C LEU A 5 -13.24 8.36 -8.46
N GLN A 6 -12.57 7.72 -7.50
CA GLN A 6 -11.13 7.86 -7.32
C GLN A 6 -10.36 7.37 -8.55
N LEU A 7 -10.75 6.22 -9.12
CA LEU A 7 -10.12 5.70 -10.34
C LEU A 7 -10.30 6.63 -11.55
N LYS A 8 -11.49 7.22 -11.72
CA LYS A 8 -11.74 8.21 -12.77
C LYS A 8 -10.86 9.46 -12.59
N ARG A 9 -10.62 9.89 -11.35
CA ARG A 9 -9.76 11.04 -11.06
C ARG A 9 -8.29 10.73 -11.33
N ILE A 10 -7.81 9.55 -10.93
CA ILE A 10 -6.43 9.10 -11.24
C ILE A 10 -6.22 9.08 -12.76
N LYS A 11 -7.17 8.55 -13.53
CA LYS A 11 -7.07 8.54 -14.99
C LYS A 11 -6.90 9.94 -15.58
N LYS A 12 -7.69 10.92 -15.11
CA LYS A 12 -7.56 12.32 -15.57
C LYS A 12 -6.20 12.94 -15.24
N LEU A 13 -5.67 12.63 -14.06
CA LEU A 13 -4.36 13.15 -13.62
C LEU A 13 -3.21 12.51 -14.41
N LEU A 14 -3.31 11.23 -14.77
CA LEU A 14 -2.34 10.58 -15.66
C LEU A 14 -2.29 11.23 -17.04
N GLU A 15 -3.46 11.61 -17.57
CA GLU A 15 -3.56 12.25 -18.89
C GLU A 15 -3.06 13.71 -18.89
N SER A 16 -2.98 14.37 -17.72
CA SER A 16 -2.52 15.76 -17.64
C SER A 16 -1.00 15.92 -17.57
N GLY A 17 -0.24 14.85 -17.38
CA GLY A 17 1.23 14.92 -17.27
C GLY A 17 1.73 15.54 -15.95
N GLU A 18 0.84 15.80 -14.99
CA GLU A 18 1.19 16.39 -13.69
C GLU A 18 1.64 15.32 -12.69
N ASN A 19 2.47 15.72 -11.72
CA ASN A 19 2.83 14.88 -10.58
C ASN A 19 1.66 14.80 -9.60
N PHE A 20 1.31 13.59 -9.15
CA PHE A 20 0.23 13.40 -8.18
C PHE A 20 0.51 12.22 -7.25
N ALA A 21 -0.22 12.19 -6.13
CA ALA A 21 -0.24 11.08 -5.19
C ALA A 21 -1.68 10.73 -4.83
N PHE A 22 -1.93 9.48 -4.46
CA PHE A 22 -3.22 9.04 -3.94
C PHE A 22 -3.03 7.96 -2.88
N GLU A 23 -3.96 7.91 -1.93
CA GLU A 23 -3.99 6.89 -0.90
C GLU A 23 -4.93 5.75 -1.30
N THR A 24 -4.50 4.52 -1.04
CA THR A 24 -5.32 3.31 -1.17
C THR A 24 -4.87 2.27 -0.16
N THR A 25 -5.74 1.32 0.16
CA THR A 25 -5.40 0.15 0.98
C THR A 25 -4.64 -0.92 0.19
N LEU A 26 -4.39 -0.70 -1.09
CA LEU A 26 -3.77 -1.64 -2.03
C LEU A 26 -4.49 -3.01 -2.13
N SER A 27 -5.70 -3.13 -1.59
CA SER A 27 -6.45 -4.38 -1.52
C SER A 27 -7.10 -4.80 -2.85
N THR A 28 -7.13 -3.92 -3.84
CA THR A 28 -7.74 -4.17 -5.16
C THR A 28 -6.71 -4.16 -6.27
N ARG A 29 -6.75 -5.17 -7.15
CA ARG A 29 -5.84 -5.30 -8.30
C ARG A 29 -6.03 -4.24 -9.38
N SER A 30 -7.13 -3.49 -9.37
CA SER A 30 -7.41 -2.43 -10.34
C SER A 30 -6.31 -1.35 -10.40
N TYR A 31 -5.52 -1.21 -9.34
CA TYR A 31 -4.41 -0.25 -9.33
C TYR A 31 -3.21 -0.66 -10.19
N LEU A 32 -3.09 -1.94 -10.55
CA LEU A 32 -2.03 -2.40 -11.45
C LEU A 32 -2.09 -1.78 -12.83
N GLN A 33 -3.30 -1.65 -13.38
CA GLN A 33 -3.51 -1.02 -14.68
C GLN A 33 -3.06 0.45 -14.68
N PHE A 34 -3.16 1.14 -13.53
CA PHE A 34 -2.64 2.51 -13.41
C PHE A 34 -1.12 2.54 -13.34
N VAL A 35 -0.47 1.58 -12.66
CA VAL A 35 1.00 1.48 -12.64
C VAL A 35 1.52 1.27 -14.07
N GLU A 36 0.94 0.33 -14.80
CA GLU A 36 1.31 0.04 -16.18
C GLU A 36 1.09 1.26 -17.08
N ARG A 37 -0.09 1.89 -17.00
CA ARG A 37 -0.40 3.08 -17.79
C ARG A 37 0.48 4.28 -17.45
N ALA A 38 0.81 4.47 -16.18
CA ALA A 38 1.73 5.52 -15.74
C ALA A 38 3.10 5.34 -16.40
N LYS A 39 3.62 4.11 -16.41
CA LYS A 39 4.89 3.78 -17.06
C LYS A 39 4.88 4.02 -18.57
N GLU A 40 3.79 3.67 -19.26
CA GLU A 40 3.61 3.99 -20.69
C GLU A 40 3.63 5.50 -20.96
N LEU A 41 3.23 6.30 -19.97
CA LEU A 41 3.23 7.77 -20.02
C LEU A 41 4.52 8.38 -19.44
N ASN A 42 5.57 7.57 -19.25
CA ASN A 42 6.88 7.98 -18.72
C ASN A 42 6.86 8.52 -17.28
N TYR A 43 5.87 8.14 -16.48
CA TYR A 43 5.89 8.40 -15.04
C TYR A 43 6.82 7.45 -14.32
N GLN A 44 7.47 7.96 -13.27
CA GLN A 44 8.06 7.14 -12.22
C GLN A 44 7.01 6.86 -11.14
N VAL A 45 6.82 5.58 -10.81
CA VAL A 45 5.84 5.13 -9.82
C VAL A 45 6.55 4.74 -8.53
N THR A 46 6.25 5.48 -7.46
CA THR A 46 6.74 5.19 -6.11
C THR A 46 5.60 4.67 -5.21
N CYS A 47 5.79 3.52 -4.58
CA CYS A 47 4.83 2.94 -3.64
C CYS A 47 5.30 3.06 -2.19
N LEU A 48 4.61 3.87 -1.39
CA LEU A 48 4.83 3.93 0.06
C LEU A 48 3.80 3.04 0.74
N PHE A 49 4.24 1.94 1.35
CA PHE A 49 3.37 0.98 2.01
C PHE A 49 3.53 1.04 3.52
N PHE A 50 2.48 1.49 4.21
CA PHE A 50 2.43 1.57 5.68
C PHE A 50 1.74 0.33 6.24
N TRP A 51 2.51 -0.47 6.96
CA TRP A 51 2.08 -1.72 7.57
C TRP A 51 1.92 -1.57 9.09
N LEU A 52 1.06 -2.41 9.66
CA LEU A 52 0.80 -2.55 11.09
C LEU A 52 1.05 -4.00 11.48
N ASP A 53 1.56 -4.28 12.67
CA ASP A 53 1.91 -5.62 13.16
C ASP A 53 0.76 -6.64 13.11
N SER A 54 -0.47 -6.15 13.20
CA SER A 54 -1.68 -6.95 13.30
C SER A 54 -2.88 -6.24 12.67
N ASP A 55 -3.83 -7.05 12.20
CA ASP A 55 -5.14 -6.57 11.78
C ASP A 55 -5.99 -6.09 12.98
N ASP A 56 -5.79 -6.67 14.17
CA ASP A 56 -6.36 -6.17 15.44
C ASP A 56 -5.96 -4.72 15.72
N LEU A 57 -4.70 -4.35 15.48
CA LEU A 57 -4.24 -2.97 15.59
C LEU A 57 -4.92 -2.07 14.55
N ALA A 58 -5.11 -2.55 13.33
CA ALA A 58 -5.85 -1.81 12.30
C ALA A 58 -7.31 -1.55 12.72
N VAL A 59 -7.99 -2.55 13.26
CA VAL A 59 -9.37 -2.46 13.78
C VAL A 59 -9.42 -1.46 14.93
N SER A 60 -8.50 -1.56 15.89
CA SER A 60 -8.41 -0.66 17.03
C SER A 60 -8.20 0.80 16.61
N ARG A 61 -7.33 1.04 15.62
CA ARG A 61 -7.08 2.39 15.07
C ARG A 61 -8.31 2.96 14.35
N VAL A 62 -9.05 2.15 13.60
CA VAL A 62 -10.31 2.60 12.98
C VAL A 62 -11.35 2.91 14.06
N ALA A 63 -11.52 2.05 15.05
CA ALA A 63 -12.47 2.27 16.14
C ALA A 63 -12.18 3.58 16.89
N ARG A 64 -10.90 3.88 17.16
CA ARG A 64 -10.49 5.17 17.74
C ARG A 64 -10.89 6.35 16.85
N ARG A 65 -10.57 6.31 15.56
CA ARG A 65 -10.93 7.39 14.62
C ARG A 65 -12.43 7.59 14.50
N VAL A 66 -13.23 6.53 14.56
CA VAL A 66 -14.69 6.63 14.56
C VAL A 66 -15.19 7.37 15.80
N LYS A 67 -14.61 7.11 16.98
CA LYS A 67 -14.92 7.88 18.21
C LYS A 67 -14.55 9.36 18.07
N GLU A 68 -13.52 9.68 17.29
CA GLU A 68 -13.05 11.03 16.98
C GLU A 68 -13.82 11.69 15.81
N GLY A 69 -14.88 11.05 15.28
CA GLY A 69 -15.74 11.60 14.21
C GLY A 69 -15.45 11.08 12.79
N GLY A 70 -14.58 10.07 12.66
CA GLY A 70 -14.27 9.41 11.39
C GLY A 70 -15.36 8.46 10.88
N HIS A 71 -15.19 7.98 9.64
CA HIS A 71 -16.14 7.06 9.00
C HIS A 71 -16.02 5.62 9.55
N HIS A 72 -17.16 4.99 9.81
CA HIS A 72 -17.21 3.59 10.23
C HIS A 72 -16.88 2.64 9.08
N ILE A 73 -16.05 1.64 9.34
CA ILE A 73 -15.74 0.56 8.42
C ILE A 73 -15.99 -0.77 9.17
N PRO A 74 -16.76 -1.71 8.60
CA PRO A 74 -16.95 -3.02 9.18
C PRO A 74 -15.62 -3.76 9.42
N GLU A 75 -15.52 -4.48 10.53
CA GLU A 75 -14.29 -5.17 10.95
C GLU A 75 -13.81 -6.21 9.92
N ASP A 76 -14.74 -7.01 9.39
CA ASP A 76 -14.48 -8.01 8.35
C ASP A 76 -13.85 -7.36 7.10
N VAL A 77 -14.31 -6.16 6.75
CA VAL A 77 -13.77 -5.38 5.63
C VAL A 77 -12.34 -4.90 5.94
N ILE A 78 -12.05 -4.47 7.16
CA ILE A 78 -10.71 -4.04 7.60
C ILE A 78 -9.74 -5.22 7.48
N ARG A 79 -10.06 -6.34 8.12
CA ARG A 79 -9.19 -7.54 8.15
C ARG A 79 -8.94 -8.10 6.76
N ARG A 80 -10.00 -8.19 5.93
CA ARG A 80 -9.86 -8.60 4.52
C ARG A 80 -8.92 -7.67 3.75
N ARG A 81 -9.09 -6.35 3.89
CA ARG A 81 -8.25 -5.37 3.18
C ARG A 81 -6.81 -5.38 3.65
N TYR A 82 -6.57 -5.57 4.95
CA TYR A 82 -5.25 -5.73 5.52
C TYR A 82 -4.50 -6.89 4.85
N LYS A 83 -5.11 -8.08 4.83
CA LYS A 83 -4.52 -9.26 4.21
C LYS A 83 -4.29 -9.09 2.70
N SER A 84 -5.31 -8.68 1.95
CA SER A 84 -5.18 -8.51 0.49
C SER A 84 -4.21 -7.38 0.12
N GLY A 85 -4.08 -6.34 0.94
CA GLY A 85 -3.12 -5.26 0.73
C GLY A 85 -1.68 -5.76 0.80
N LEU A 86 -1.35 -6.56 1.82
CA LEU A 86 -0.04 -7.20 1.98
C LEU A 86 0.28 -8.16 0.82
N GLU A 87 -0.66 -9.05 0.50
CA GLU A 87 -0.51 -10.00 -0.62
C GLU A 87 -0.27 -9.27 -1.95
N ASN A 88 -1.05 -8.23 -2.23
CA ASN A 88 -0.89 -7.44 -3.44
C ASN A 88 0.44 -6.67 -3.43
N PHE A 89 0.85 -6.08 -2.31
CA PHE A 89 2.14 -5.39 -2.20
C PHE A 89 3.27 -6.30 -2.67
N PHE A 90 3.43 -7.45 -2.00
CA PHE A 90 4.52 -8.38 -2.28
C PHE A 90 4.42 -9.01 -3.67
N ARG A 91 3.25 -9.50 -4.07
CA ARG A 91 3.11 -10.30 -5.30
C ARG A 91 2.96 -9.46 -6.56
N LEU A 92 2.35 -8.29 -6.46
CA LEU A 92 1.88 -7.54 -7.62
C LEU A 92 2.58 -6.20 -7.80
N PHE A 93 2.81 -5.45 -6.72
CA PHE A 93 3.36 -4.10 -6.81
C PHE A 93 4.88 -4.07 -6.71
N LEU A 94 5.46 -4.85 -5.80
CA LEU A 94 6.90 -4.93 -5.60
C LEU A 94 7.72 -5.13 -6.91
N PRO A 95 7.31 -6.01 -7.86
CA PRO A 95 8.03 -6.15 -9.13
C PRO A 95 7.63 -5.11 -10.20
N LYS A 96 6.57 -4.32 -9.99
CA LYS A 96 5.99 -3.45 -11.03
C LYS A 96 6.23 -1.96 -10.81
N VAL A 97 6.50 -1.51 -9.59
CA VAL A 97 6.78 -0.10 -9.29
C VAL A 97 8.27 0.21 -9.45
N ASP A 98 8.62 1.49 -9.62
CA ASP A 98 10.02 1.91 -9.83
C ASP A 98 10.76 2.10 -8.52
N ASN A 99 10.05 2.59 -7.49
CA ASN A 99 10.55 2.64 -6.12
C ASN A 99 9.47 2.17 -5.15
N TRP A 100 9.89 1.62 -4.02
CA TRP A 100 8.99 1.27 -2.93
C TRP A 100 9.65 1.46 -1.57
N LEU A 101 8.82 1.78 -0.58
CA LEU A 101 9.20 1.89 0.82
C LEU A 101 8.19 1.08 1.64
N PHE A 102 8.68 0.16 2.45
CA PHE A 102 7.86 -0.60 3.39
C PHE A 102 8.12 -0.10 4.81
N VAL A 103 7.10 0.49 5.42
CA VAL A 103 7.19 1.17 6.70
C VAL A 103 6.36 0.42 7.74
N ASN A 104 6.98 0.03 8.84
CA ASN A 104 6.27 -0.38 10.05
C ASN A 104 5.79 0.88 10.78
N ASN A 105 4.49 1.01 10.93
CA ASN A 105 3.84 2.14 11.59
C ASN A 105 3.00 1.69 12.79
N SER A 106 3.41 0.62 13.47
CA SER A 106 2.65 0.00 14.56
C SER A 106 2.78 0.76 15.88
N GLY A 107 3.96 1.32 16.16
CA GLY A 107 4.27 2.07 17.37
C GLY A 107 4.02 3.57 17.26
N ASP A 108 4.62 4.32 18.21
CA ASP A 108 4.59 5.79 18.25
C ASP A 108 5.52 6.43 17.22
N THR A 109 6.59 5.72 16.84
CA THR A 109 7.49 6.10 15.76
C THR A 109 7.38 5.11 14.61
N TYR A 110 7.66 5.58 13.40
CA TYR A 110 7.75 4.71 12.24
C TYR A 110 9.16 4.11 12.11
N GLU A 111 9.24 2.94 11.50
CA GLU A 111 10.48 2.25 11.15
C GLU A 111 10.44 1.89 9.66
N ILE A 112 11.49 2.24 8.91
CA ILE A 112 11.65 1.76 7.54
C ILE A 112 12.16 0.32 7.61
N VAL A 113 11.32 -0.64 7.28
CA VAL A 113 11.67 -2.07 7.31
C VAL A 113 12.56 -2.42 6.12
N ALA A 114 12.14 -2.00 4.93
CA ALA A 114 12.87 -2.21 3.69
C ALA A 114 12.48 -1.15 2.65
N GLU A 115 13.38 -0.92 1.70
CA GLU A 115 13.15 -0.07 0.55
C GLU A 115 13.81 -0.67 -0.69
N GLY A 116 13.27 -0.35 -1.85
CA GLY A 116 13.86 -0.79 -3.11
C GLY A 116 13.58 0.17 -4.24
N GLY A 117 14.47 0.17 -5.21
CA GLY A 117 14.31 0.92 -6.44
C GLY A 117 15.46 0.69 -7.40
N VAL A 118 15.75 1.68 -8.25
CA VAL A 118 16.80 1.61 -9.28
C VAL A 118 18.19 1.26 -8.70
N ASN A 119 18.46 1.63 -7.45
CA ASN A 119 19.74 1.41 -6.77
C ASN A 119 19.84 0.06 -6.04
N GLY A 120 18.86 -0.82 -6.20
CA GLY A 120 18.78 -2.11 -5.51
C GLY A 120 17.80 -2.09 -4.33
N VAL A 121 17.91 -3.09 -3.45
CA VAL A 121 17.04 -3.28 -2.29
C VAL A 121 17.86 -3.18 -1.01
N THR A 122 17.41 -2.35 -0.08
CA THR A 122 17.96 -2.21 1.27
C THR A 122 16.96 -2.77 2.28
N ILE A 123 17.40 -3.73 3.09
CA ILE A 123 16.59 -4.32 4.17
C ILE A 123 17.20 -3.88 5.51
N ASN A 124 16.50 -3.00 6.21
CA ASN A 124 16.94 -2.48 7.52
C ASN A 124 16.52 -3.40 8.66
N ASN A 125 15.31 -3.97 8.59
CA ASN A 125 14.80 -4.94 9.56
C ASN A 125 14.49 -6.28 8.87
N ARG A 126 15.46 -7.19 8.94
CA ARG A 126 15.38 -8.50 8.27
C ARG A 126 14.35 -9.43 8.91
N GLU A 127 14.16 -9.34 10.22
CA GLU A 127 13.22 -10.21 10.94
C GLU A 127 11.79 -9.97 10.46
N ILE A 128 11.36 -8.70 10.47
CA ILE A 128 10.02 -8.31 9.98
C ILE A 128 9.90 -8.63 8.49
N TRP A 129 10.90 -8.26 7.69
CA TRP A 129 10.83 -8.42 6.24
C TRP A 129 10.70 -9.88 5.81
N GLU A 130 11.57 -10.76 6.31
CA GLU A 130 11.55 -12.19 5.94
C GLU A 130 10.32 -12.89 6.51
N GLY A 131 9.87 -12.55 7.72
CA GLY A 131 8.64 -13.11 8.30
C GLY A 131 7.39 -12.77 7.47
N LEU A 132 7.27 -11.53 7.01
CA LEU A 132 6.17 -11.11 6.14
C LEU A 132 6.25 -11.74 4.76
N LYS A 133 7.46 -11.85 4.20
CA LYS A 133 7.68 -12.45 2.89
C LYS A 133 7.34 -13.95 2.91
N GLN A 134 7.76 -14.71 3.92
CA GLN A 134 7.37 -16.12 4.05
C GLN A 134 5.84 -16.30 4.15
N THR A 135 5.18 -15.43 4.90
CA THR A 135 3.72 -15.54 5.14
C THR A 135 2.89 -15.15 3.92
N HIS A 136 3.30 -14.13 3.16
CA HIS A 136 2.46 -13.50 2.12
C HIS A 136 3.01 -13.62 0.70
N TYR A 137 4.31 -13.88 0.54
CA TYR A 137 4.98 -14.02 -0.74
C TYR A 137 5.35 -15.45 -1.08
N GLY A 138 5.54 -16.34 -0.08
CA GLY A 138 6.09 -17.68 -0.23
C GLY A 138 5.53 -18.52 -1.38
N ASP A 139 6.47 -18.94 -2.24
CA ASP A 139 6.42 -20.08 -3.17
C ASP A 139 6.33 -21.42 -2.42
#